data_AF-A0AAU7KCP0-F1
#
_entry.id   AF-A0AAU7KCP0-F1
#
_cell.length_a   1.000
_cell.length_b   1.000
_cell.length_c   1.000
_cell.angle_alpha   90.00
_cell.angle_beta   90.00
_cell.angle_gamma   90.00
#
_symmetry.space_group_name_H-M   'P 1'
#
loop_
_entity.id
_entity.type
_entity.pdbx_description
1 polymer ?
#
loop_
_entity_poly.entity_id
_entity_poly.type
_entity_poly.pdbx_seq_one_letter_code
_entity_poly.pdbx_strand_id
1 'polypeptide(L)'
;MQRVDRLRGLVSVQQEIRVREGLPVRFSARHVAAGLGAELSKGRSAKAPGAALEMIRSWHEHGRIQRDGTLDGIPAWRKAG
;
A
#
# COMPACT_ATOMS: atom_id res chain seq x y z
N MET A 1 -2.42 -19.92 -0.83
CA MET A 1 -3.55 -19.04 -1.21
C MET A 1 -4.22 -18.31 -0.05
N GLN A 2 -4.23 -18.79 1.21
CA GLN A 2 -5.09 -18.21 2.27
C GLN A 2 -4.71 -16.82 2.84
N ARG A 3 -3.50 -16.27 2.61
CA ARG A 3 -3.12 -14.95 3.18
C ARG A 3 -3.70 -13.77 2.41
N VAL A 4 -3.86 -13.91 1.09
CA VAL A 4 -4.33 -12.85 0.19
C VAL A 4 -5.83 -12.53 0.43
N ASP A 5 -6.64 -13.54 0.72
CA ASP A 5 -8.07 -13.37 1.00
C ASP A 5 -8.36 -12.60 2.30
N ARG A 6 -7.47 -12.70 3.30
CA ARG A 6 -7.69 -12.02 4.59
C ARG A 6 -7.59 -10.50 4.50
N LEU A 7 -6.85 -9.98 3.51
CA LEU A 7 -6.67 -8.55 3.28
C LEU A 7 -7.71 -7.94 2.34
N ARG A 8 -8.29 -8.74 1.42
CA ARG A 8 -9.38 -8.28 0.53
C ARG A 8 -10.62 -7.78 1.27
N GLY A 9 -10.82 -8.16 2.54
CA GLY A 9 -11.89 -7.63 3.39
C GLY A 9 -11.46 -6.49 4.34
N LEU A 10 -10.18 -6.15 4.39
CA LEU A 10 -9.64 -5.16 5.35
C LEU A 10 -9.68 -3.73 4.82
N VAL A 11 -9.51 -3.56 3.51
CA VAL A 11 -9.44 -2.26 2.81
C VAL A 11 -10.39 -2.31 1.62
N SER A 12 -11.30 -1.35 1.50
CA SER A 12 -12.18 -1.26 0.32
C SER A 12 -11.44 -0.73 -0.90
N VAL A 13 -11.94 -1.00 -2.10
CA VAL A 13 -11.36 -0.49 -3.35
C VAL A 13 -11.27 1.04 -3.36
N GLN A 14 -12.27 1.75 -2.81
CA GLN A 14 -12.24 3.20 -2.71
C GLN A 14 -11.16 3.71 -1.75
N GLN A 15 -10.91 3.01 -0.65
CA GLN A 15 -9.81 3.34 0.28
C GLN A 15 -8.46 3.09 -0.38
N GLU A 16 -8.32 1.97 -1.10
CA GLU A 16 -7.12 1.67 -1.89
C GLU A 16 -6.81 2.80 -2.89
N ILE A 17 -7.82 3.25 -3.65
CA ILE A 17 -7.66 4.35 -4.61
C ILE A 17 -7.25 5.64 -3.87
N ARG A 18 -7.93 6.01 -2.78
CA ARG A 18 -7.59 7.22 -2.00
C ARG A 18 -6.17 7.19 -1.47
N VAL A 19 -5.73 6.06 -0.90
CA VAL A 19 -4.36 5.89 -0.45
C VAL A 19 -3.41 6.08 -1.62
N ARG A 20 -3.63 5.39 -2.74
CA ARG A 20 -2.74 5.47 -3.91
C ARG A 20 -2.66 6.87 -4.51
N GLU A 21 -3.78 7.58 -4.61
CA GLU A 21 -3.79 8.94 -5.14
C GLU A 21 -3.13 9.95 -4.21
N GLY A 22 -3.18 9.74 -2.89
CA GLY A 22 -2.48 10.55 -1.90
C GLY A 22 -0.98 10.25 -1.74
N LEU A 23 -0.43 9.24 -2.43
CA LEU A 23 1.00 8.93 -2.35
C LEU A 23 1.85 9.97 -3.10
N PRO A 24 3.04 10.31 -2.58
CA PRO A 24 4.01 11.12 -3.32
C PRO A 24 4.46 10.41 -4.60
N VAL A 25 5.05 11.17 -5.53
CA VAL A 25 5.57 10.66 -6.82
C VAL A 25 6.45 9.41 -6.63
N ARG A 26 7.29 9.45 -5.60
CA ARG A 26 8.13 8.35 -5.14
C ARG A 26 7.80 8.05 -3.68
N PHE A 27 7.45 6.80 -3.38
CA PHE A 27 6.94 6.40 -2.07
C PHE A 27 7.51 5.04 -1.63
N SER A 28 7.20 4.64 -0.39
CA SER A 28 7.65 3.38 0.22
C SER A 28 6.50 2.74 1.00
N ALA A 29 6.71 1.52 1.51
CA ALA A 29 5.71 0.83 2.34
C ALA A 29 5.26 1.64 3.56
N ARG A 30 6.12 2.52 4.11
CA ARG A 30 5.77 3.42 5.22
C ARG A 30 4.68 4.42 4.81
N HIS A 31 4.80 5.01 3.63
CA HIS A 31 3.83 5.96 3.10
C HIS A 31 2.46 5.30 2.87
N VAL A 32 2.47 4.09 2.30
CA VAL A 32 1.24 3.30 2.11
C VAL A 32 0.61 2.94 3.46
N ALA A 33 1.41 2.50 4.44
CA ALA A 33 0.94 2.18 5.77
C ALA A 33 0.36 3.41 6.50
N ALA A 34 0.96 4.59 6.34
CA ALA A 34 0.44 5.83 6.90
C ALA A 34 -0.92 6.21 6.28
N GLY A 35 -1.03 6.16 4.94
CA GLY A 35 -2.29 6.41 4.24
C GLY A 35 -3.39 5.42 4.65
N LEU A 36 -3.05 4.13 4.75
CA LEU A 36 -3.97 3.12 5.28
C LEU A 36 -4.34 3.36 6.73
N GLY A 37 -3.40 3.77 7.57
CA GLY A 37 -3.65 4.10 8.96
C GLY A 37 -4.67 5.22 9.14
N ALA A 38 -4.68 6.20 8.23
CA ALA A 38 -5.66 7.28 8.20
C ALA A 38 -7.05 6.82 7.72
N GLU A 39 -7.12 5.87 6.79
CA GLU A 39 -8.37 5.33 6.24
C GLU A 39 -9.00 4.23 7.13
N LEU A 40 -8.20 3.56 7.94
CA LEU A 40 -8.64 2.49 8.83
C LEU A 40 -9.11 3.04 10.18
N SER A 41 -10.24 2.52 10.68
CA SER A 41 -10.72 2.81 12.04
C SER A 41 -9.67 2.42 13.08
N LYS A 42 -9.65 3.09 14.25
CA LYS A 42 -8.64 2.92 15.33
C LYS A 42 -8.28 1.46 15.67
N GLY A 43 -9.24 0.52 15.62
CA GLY A 43 -9.00 -0.91 15.88
C GLY A 43 -8.33 -1.72 14.75
N ARG A 44 -8.27 -1.16 13.53
CA ARG A 44 -7.68 -1.80 12.33
C ARG A 44 -6.33 -1.20 11.92
N SER A 45 -5.96 -0.02 12.44
CA SER A 45 -4.72 0.67 12.07
C SER A 45 -3.45 -0.13 12.39
N ALA A 46 -3.47 -1.02 13.40
CA ALA A 46 -2.35 -1.94 13.69
C ALA A 46 -2.05 -2.93 12.55
N LYS A 47 -3.02 -3.17 11.64
CA LYS A 47 -2.84 -4.04 10.48
C LYS A 47 -2.30 -3.30 9.25
N ALA A 48 -2.18 -1.96 9.31
CA ALA A 48 -1.78 -1.13 8.17
C ALA A 48 -0.38 -1.49 7.60
N PRO A 49 0.66 -1.80 8.40
CA PRO A 49 1.97 -2.16 7.85
C PRO A 49 1.94 -3.47 7.02
N GLY A 50 1.22 -4.49 7.50
CA GLY A 50 1.07 -5.76 6.77
C GLY A 50 0.23 -5.60 5.51
N ALA A 51 -0.85 -4.82 5.59
CA ALA A 51 -1.69 -4.50 4.43
C ALA A 51 -0.92 -3.69 3.38
N ALA A 52 -0.06 -2.76 3.78
CA ALA A 52 0.74 -1.95 2.88
C ALA A 52 1.68 -2.78 2.00
N LEU A 53 2.36 -3.78 2.57
CA LEU A 53 3.26 -4.64 1.82
C LEU A 53 2.54 -5.47 0.76
N GLU A 54 1.37 -6.01 1.11
CA GLU A 54 0.55 -6.81 0.20
C GLU A 54 -0.11 -5.95 -0.88
N MET A 55 -0.49 -4.71 -0.58
CA MET A 55 -0.96 -3.75 -1.59
C MET A 55 0.15 -3.38 -2.57
N ILE A 56 1.36 -3.08 -2.08
CA ILE A 56 2.52 -2.83 -2.95
C ILE A 56 2.78 -4.02 -3.85
N ARG A 57 2.77 -5.24 -3.30
CA ARG A 57 2.94 -6.47 -4.07
C ARG A 57 1.86 -6.59 -5.16
N SER A 58 0.59 -6.44 -4.79
CA SER A 58 -0.54 -6.50 -5.72
C SER A 58 -0.42 -5.45 -6.83
N TRP A 59 -0.16 -4.19 -6.48
CA TRP A 59 0.02 -3.12 -7.46
C TRP A 59 1.18 -3.37 -8.42
N HIS A 60 2.28 -3.91 -7.91
CA HIS A 60 3.44 -4.27 -8.71
C HIS A 60 3.12 -5.44 -9.65
N GLU A 61 2.49 -6.51 -9.15
CA GLU A 61 2.05 -7.66 -9.96
C GLU A 61 1.07 -7.24 -11.08
N HIS A 62 0.24 -6.22 -10.84
CA HIS A 62 -0.69 -5.67 -11.84
C HIS A 62 -0.08 -4.53 -12.68
N GLY A 63 1.22 -4.27 -12.59
CA GLY A 63 1.91 -3.24 -13.38
C GLY A 63 1.50 -1.79 -13.08
N ARG A 64 0.80 -1.53 -11.96
CA ARG A 64 0.34 -0.19 -11.57
C ARG A 64 1.44 0.68 -10.96
N ILE A 65 2.48 0.03 -10.45
CA ILE A 65 3.65 0.67 -9.85
C ILE A 65 4.91 -0.02 -10.32
N GLN A 66 6.03 0.68 -10.29
CA GLN A 66 7.35 0.15 -10.61
C GLN A 66 8.32 0.45 -9.47
N ARG A 67 9.32 -0.41 -9.32
CA ARG A 67 10.40 -0.21 -8.34
C ARG A 67 11.28 0.95 -8.79
N ASP A 68 11.61 1.83 -7.86
CA ASP A 68 12.36 3.06 -8.10
C ASP A 68 13.45 3.26 -7.04
N GLY A 69 14.40 2.30 -6.99
CA GLY A 69 15.50 2.29 -6.04
C GLY A 69 15.05 2.13 -4.58
N THR A 70 15.62 2.95 -3.69
CA THR A 70 15.37 2.94 -2.24
C THR A 70 15.11 4.35 -1.67
N LEU A 71 14.32 4.42 -0.60
CA LEU A 71 14.06 5.59 0.24
C LEU A 71 14.35 5.18 1.69
N ASP A 72 15.28 5.87 2.35
CA ASP A 72 15.71 5.56 3.73
C ASP A 72 16.11 4.09 3.95
N GLY A 73 16.75 3.47 2.96
CA GLY A 73 17.13 2.06 2.99
C GLY A 73 15.99 1.06 2.75
N ILE A 74 14.77 1.54 2.47
CA ILE A 74 13.59 0.70 2.18
C ILE A 74 13.30 0.73 0.67
N PRO A 75 12.82 -0.36 0.06
CA PRO A 75 12.38 -0.35 -1.32
C PRO A 75 11.40 0.79 -1.61
N ALA A 76 11.74 1.57 -2.63
CA ALA A 76 10.92 2.67 -3.11
C ALA A 76 10.20 2.30 -4.40
N TRP A 77 9.07 2.96 -4.61
CA TRP A 77 8.12 2.68 -5.67
C TRP A 77 7.61 3.98 -6.26
N ARG A 78 7.22 3.93 -7.53
CA ARG A 78 6.57 5.03 -8.24
C ARG A 78 5.35 4.49 -8.98
N LYS A 79 4.36 5.34 -9.26
CA LYS A 79 3.23 4.98 -10.13
C LYS A 79 3.76 4.70 -11.54
N ALA A 80 3.26 3.64 -12.18
CA ALA A 80 3.48 3.43 -13.60
C ALA A 80 2.62 4.45 -14.38
N GLY A 81 3.21 5.08 -15.39
CA GLY A 81 2.51 6.03 -16.27
C GLY A 81 1.60 5.34 -17.27
#